data_AF-A0A5E7G1X8-F1
#
_entry.id   AF-A0A5E7G1X8-F1
#
_cell.length_a   1.000
_cell.length_b   1.000
_cell.length_c   1.000
_cell.angle_alpha   90.00
_cell.angle_beta   90.00
_cell.angle_gamma   90.00
#
_symmetry.space_group_name_H-M   'P 1'
#
loop_
_entity.id
_entity.type
_entity.pdbx_description
1 polymer ?
#
loop_
_entity_poly.entity_id
_entity_poly.type
_entity_poly.pdbx_seq_one_letter_code
_entity_poly.pdbx_strand_id
1 'polypeptide(L)'
;MWLITLRLAAPGAAAGAALVFLAITNELTATLLLAPNGTRTLATGFWAMTSEIDYAAAAPYALLMIVLSLPLTGLLYHQSKKTAGR
;
A
#
# COMPACT_ATOMS: atom_id res chain seq x y z
N MET A 1 6.48 18.85 -25.76
CA MET A 1 6.16 17.40 -25.59
C MET A 1 6.08 17.04 -24.11
N TRP A 2 7.17 17.11 -23.33
CA TRP A 2 7.22 16.66 -21.92
C TRP A 2 6.15 17.26 -20.99
N LEU A 3 5.92 18.58 -21.02
CA LEU A 3 4.96 19.26 -20.12
C LEU A 3 3.49 18.91 -20.37
N ILE A 4 3.13 18.57 -21.61
CA ILE A 4 1.75 18.29 -22.00
C ILE A 4 1.45 16.82 -21.72
N THR A 5 2.31 15.91 -22.17
CA THR A 5 2.15 14.47 -21.98
C THR A 5 2.23 14.10 -20.51
N LEU A 6 3.18 14.67 -19.75
CA LEU A 6 3.32 14.38 -18.32
C LEU A 6 2.08 14.83 -17.53
N ARG A 7 1.51 16.00 -17.86
CA ARG A 7 0.32 16.52 -17.18
C ARG A 7 -0.95 15.75 -17.51
N LEU A 8 -1.08 15.22 -18.74
CA LEU A 8 -2.15 14.31 -19.11
C LEU A 8 -2.00 12.92 -18.49
N ALA A 9 -0.75 12.41 -18.41
CA ALA A 9 -0.46 11.09 -17.84
C ALA A 9 -0.42 11.08 -16.30
N ALA A 10 -0.18 12.23 -15.66
CA ALA A 10 -0.07 12.39 -14.21
C ALA A 10 -1.19 11.74 -13.39
N PRO A 11 -2.51 11.90 -13.71
CA PRO A 11 -3.56 11.25 -12.93
C PRO A 11 -3.52 9.71 -13.03
N GLY A 12 -3.21 9.16 -14.21
CA GLY A 12 -3.05 7.72 -14.40
C GLY A 12 -1.81 7.17 -13.69
N ALA A 13 -0.69 7.89 -13.79
CA ALA A 13 0.55 7.54 -13.08
C ALA A 13 0.38 7.59 -11.55
N ALA A 14 -0.33 8.60 -11.03
CA ALA A 14 -0.64 8.71 -9.60
C ALA A 14 -1.54 7.57 -9.12
N ALA A 15 -2.52 7.16 -9.93
CA ALA A 15 -3.35 6.00 -9.61
C ALA A 15 -2.53 4.70 -9.60
N GLY A 16 -1.66 4.50 -10.60
CA GLY A 16 -0.75 3.35 -10.63
C GLY A 16 0.20 3.31 -9.43
N ALA A 17 0.81 4.45 -9.09
CA ALA A 17 1.69 4.55 -7.92
C ALA A 17 0.95 4.23 -6.61
N ALA A 18 -0.29 4.69 -6.46
CA ALA A 18 -1.12 4.40 -5.31
C ALA A 18 -1.42 2.90 -5.19
N LEU A 19 -1.79 2.24 -6.30
CA LEU A 19 -2.05 0.80 -6.31
C LEU A 19 -0.80 -0.02 -5.97
N VAL A 20 0.35 0.33 -6.54
CA VAL A 20 1.63 -0.34 -6.26
C VAL A 20 2.03 -0.18 -4.79
N PHE A 21 1.89 1.01 -4.22
CA PHE A 21 2.21 1.24 -2.82
C PHE A 21 1.32 0.41 -1.87
N LEU A 22 0.01 0.35 -2.15
CA LEU A 22 -0.92 -0.49 -1.38
C LEU A 22 -0.52 -1.97 -1.45
N ALA A 23 -0.14 -2.45 -2.64
CA ALA A 23 0.32 -3.83 -2.82
C ALA A 23 1.60 -4.11 -2.02
N ILE A 24 2.60 -3.24 -2.09
CA ILE A 24 3.89 -3.45 -1.43
C ILE A 24 3.78 -3.36 0.11
N THR A 25 2.90 -2.50 0.64
CA THR A 25 2.71 -2.33 2.10
C THR A 25 2.35 -3.64 2.80
N ASN A 26 1.63 -4.52 2.10
CA ASN A 26 1.15 -5.78 2.64
C ASN A 26 1.94 -6.99 2.12
N GLU A 27 2.97 -6.78 1.30
CA GLU A 27 3.66 -7.87 0.64
C GLU A 27 4.57 -8.65 1.58
N LEU A 28 4.18 -9.90 1.83
CA LEU A 28 4.90 -10.85 2.64
C LEU A 28 5.72 -11.82 1.77
N THR A 29 5.20 -12.26 0.63
CA THR A 29 5.79 -13.36 -0.15
C THR A 29 7.15 -12.95 -0.70
N ALA A 30 7.22 -11.78 -1.34
CA ALA A 30 8.49 -11.26 -1.85
C ALA A 30 9.49 -11.01 -0.72
N THR A 31 9.02 -10.51 0.41
CA THR A 31 9.86 -10.27 1.60
C THR A 31 10.44 -11.57 2.13
N LEU A 32 9.65 -12.64 2.26
CA LEU A 32 10.14 -13.93 2.76
C LEU A 32 11.10 -14.63 1.79
N LEU A 33 10.95 -14.40 0.49
CA LEU A 33 11.79 -15.02 -0.53
C LEU A 33 13.13 -14.31 -0.74
N LEU A 34 13.17 -12.98 -0.55
CA LEU A 34 14.30 -12.15 -0.99
C LEU A 34 14.95 -11.33 0.13
N ALA A 35 14.28 -11.10 1.26
CA ALA A 35 14.85 -10.28 2.31
C ALA A 35 15.95 -11.05 3.08
N PRO A 36 17.03 -10.38 3.49
CA PRO A 36 18.03 -10.98 4.37
C PRO A 36 17.39 -11.54 5.64
N ASN A 37 17.89 -12.67 6.12
CA ASN A 37 17.41 -13.28 7.35
C ASN A 37 17.47 -12.29 8.52
N GLY A 38 16.37 -12.20 9.28
CA GLY A 38 16.22 -11.24 10.38
C GLY A 38 15.61 -9.89 9.98
N THR A 39 15.30 -9.66 8.69
CA THR A 39 14.56 -8.46 8.26
C THR A 39 13.16 -8.46 8.86
N ARG A 40 12.82 -7.41 9.63
CA ARG A 40 11.47 -7.20 10.18
C ARG A 40 10.81 -6.03 9.48
N THR A 41 9.69 -6.31 8.83
CA THR A 41 8.78 -5.33 8.21
C THR A 41 7.44 -5.32 8.92
N LEU A 42 6.63 -4.28 8.66
CA LEU A 42 5.26 -4.19 9.18
C LEU A 42 4.42 -5.42 8.82
N ALA A 43 4.53 -5.90 7.57
CA ALA A 43 3.86 -7.11 7.10
C ALA A 43 4.32 -8.34 7.88
N THR A 44 5.64 -8.56 8.04
CA THR A 44 6.14 -9.74 8.77
C THR A 44 5.71 -9.73 10.25
N GLY A 45 5.68 -8.56 10.90
CA GLY A 45 5.22 -8.44 12.29
C GLY A 45 3.73 -8.76 12.42
N PHE A 46 2.88 -8.12 11.61
CA PHE A 46 1.45 -8.37 11.60
C PHE A 46 1.12 -9.84 11.36
N TRP A 47 1.72 -10.45 10.32
CA TRP A 47 1.46 -11.83 9.95
C TRP A 47 2.01 -12.84 10.96
N ALA A 48 3.17 -12.57 11.59
CA ALA A 48 3.71 -13.44 12.63
C ALA A 48 2.78 -13.53 13.85
N MET A 49 2.35 -12.38 14.39
CA MET A 49 1.45 -12.34 15.55
C MET A 49 0.06 -12.88 15.24
N THR A 50 -0.48 -12.57 14.05
CA THR A 50 -1.77 -13.12 13.60
C THR A 50 -1.73 -14.65 13.44
N SER A 51 -0.59 -15.20 12.98
CA SER A 51 -0.41 -16.65 12.83
C SER A 51 -0.34 -17.37 14.19
N GLU A 52 0.09 -16.67 15.24
CA GLU A 52 0.10 -17.15 16.63
C GLU A 52 -1.21 -16.86 17.37
N ILE A 53 -2.24 -16.32 16.69
CA ILE A 53 -3.55 -15.96 17.25
C ILE A 53 -3.44 -14.80 18.28
N ASP A 54 -2.30 -14.10 18.33
CA ASP A 54 -2.12 -12.90 19.15
C ASP A 54 -2.58 -11.64 18.39
N TYR A 55 -3.89 -11.50 18.26
CA TYR A 55 -4.50 -10.35 17.58
C TYR A 55 -4.28 -9.03 18.32
N ALA A 56 -4.13 -9.08 19.65
CA ALA A 56 -3.90 -7.88 20.47
C ALA A 56 -2.53 -7.28 20.17
N ALA A 57 -1.49 -8.12 20.07
CA ALA A 57 -0.15 -7.67 19.68
C ALA A 57 -0.06 -7.32 18.17
N ALA A 58 -0.87 -7.95 17.31
CA ALA A 58 -0.93 -7.63 15.88
C ALA A 58 -1.60 -6.27 15.57
N ALA A 59 -2.52 -5.81 16.41
CA ALA A 59 -3.30 -4.59 16.22
C ALA A 59 -2.48 -3.32 15.89
N PRO A 60 -1.38 -2.98 16.60
CA PRO A 60 -0.58 -1.80 16.26
C PRO A 60 0.04 -1.86 14.86
N TYR A 61 0.46 -3.03 14.41
CA TYR A 61 1.01 -3.21 13.05
C TYR A 61 -0.07 -2.99 11.99
N ALA A 62 -1.26 -3.55 12.21
CA ALA A 62 -2.41 -3.34 11.33
C ALA A 62 -2.81 -1.86 11.25
N LEU A 63 -2.84 -1.16 12.39
CA LEU A 63 -3.17 0.26 12.45
C LEU A 63 -2.19 1.10 11.61
N LEU A 64 -0.88 0.85 11.74
CA LEU A 64 0.12 1.55 10.94
C LEU A 64 -0.04 1.27 9.44
N MET A 65 -0.30 0.00 9.07
CA MET A 65 -0.56 -0.37 7.67
C MET A 65 -1.79 0.36 7.10
N ILE A 66 -2.86 0.50 7.90
CA ILE A 66 -4.05 1.27 7.53
C ILE A 66 -3.71 2.75 7.36
N VAL A 67 -3.03 3.37 8.34
CA VAL A 67 -2.68 4.80 8.30
C VAL A 67 -1.83 5.14 7.07
N LEU A 68 -0.87 4.27 6.72
CA LEU A 68 -0.06 4.43 5.51
C LEU A 68 -0.88 4.28 4.21
N SER A 69 -1.90 3.42 4.23
CA SER A 69 -2.76 3.12 3.07
C SER A 69 -3.87 4.15 2.84
N LEU A 70 -4.34 4.82 3.91
CA LEU A 70 -5.44 5.79 3.87
C LEU A 70 -5.26 6.94 2.87
N PRO A 71 -4.13 7.68 2.84
CA PRO A 71 -4.00 8.83 1.94
C PRO A 71 -4.05 8.44 0.46
N LEU A 72 -3.48 7.29 0.10
CA LEU A 72 -3.48 6.81 -1.28
C LEU A 72 -4.82 6.21 -1.70
N THR A 73 -5.48 5.51 -0.78
CA THR A 73 -6.86 5.07 -1.00
C THR A 73 -7.79 6.26 -1.17
N GLY A 74 -7.62 7.31 -0.37
CA GLY A 74 -8.36 8.57 -0.51
C GLY A 74 -8.11 9.24 -1.85
N LEU A 75 -6.84 9.34 -2.28
CA LEU A 75 -6.46 9.89 -3.58
C LEU A 75 -7.14 9.09 -4.72
N LEU A 76 -7.04 7.77 -4.69
CA LEU A 76 -7.70 6.87 -5.66
C LEU A 76 -9.22 7.03 -5.65
N TYR A 77 -9.83 7.13 -4.48
CA TYR A 77 -11.27 7.32 -4.34
C TYR A 77 -11.73 8.65 -4.95
N HIS A 78 -10.99 9.74 -4.71
CA HIS A 78 -11.27 11.03 -5.32
C HIS A 78 -11.08 11.02 -6.85
N GLN A 79 -10.06 10.33 -7.36
CA GLN A 79 -9.83 10.15 -8.81
C GLN A 79 -10.92 9.31 -9.46
N SER A 80 -11.36 8.24 -8.79
CA SER A 80 -12.46 7.38 -9.22
C SER A 80 -13.76 8.16 -9.35
N LYS A 81 -14.13 8.96 -8.33
CA LYS A 81 -15.33 9.82 -8.39
C LYS A 81 -15.29 10.85 -9.52
N LYS A 82 -14.12 11.41 -9.83
CA LYS A 82 -13.96 12.33 -10.98
C LYS A 82 -14.12 11.64 -12.33
N THR A 83 -13.82 10.35 -12.42
CA THR A 83 -13.84 9.57 -13.67
C THR A 83 -15.20 8.92 -13.89
N ALA A 84 -15.88 8.46 -12.83
CA ALA A 84 -17.20 7.84 -12.88
C ALA A 84 -18.36 8.84 -13.01
N GLY A 85 -18.11 10.15 -12.82
CA GLY A 85 -19.08 11.23 -13.01
C GLY A 85 -19.10 11.84 -14.41
N ARG A 86 -18.46 11.19 -15.40
CA ARG A 86 -18.51 11.48 -16.83
C ARG A 86 -19.13 10.30 -17.55
#